data_AF-A0A1F6DEG7-F1
#
_entry.id   AF-A0A1F6DEG7-F1
#
_cell.length_a   1.000
_cell.length_b   1.000
_cell.length_c   1.000
_cell.angle_alpha   90.00
_cell.angle_beta   90.00
_cell.angle_gamma   90.00
#
_symmetry.space_group_name_H-M   'P 1'
#
loop_
_entity.id
_entity.type
_entity.pdbx_description
1 polymer ?
#
loop_
_entity_poly.entity_id
_entity_poly.type
_entity_poly.pdbx_seq_one_letter_code
_entity_poly.pdbx_strand_id
1 'polypeptide(L)'
;MNNLLSFSIVGLMMVLLFTLTDPFMYWMPSATQMIALTIATALVCFWAGFIIREGAGDERETVLRMHAGRAAFLSGVIVLTLALVIQGLAHAIDPWIPAALAVMVFAKLSARWYSDRNS
;
A
#
# COMPACT_ATOMS: atom_id res chain seq x y z
N MET A 1 -11.91 2.99 -17.35
CA MET A 1 -10.50 3.33 -17.64
C MET A 1 -9.88 2.15 -18.37
N ASN A 2 -9.08 2.33 -19.43
CA ASN A 2 -8.47 1.18 -20.10
C ASN A 2 -7.60 0.43 -19.07
N ASN A 3 -7.93 -0.83 -18.79
CA ASN A 3 -7.21 -1.67 -17.81
C ASN A 3 -5.69 -1.64 -18.06
N LEU A 4 -5.28 -1.50 -19.32
CA LEU A 4 -3.89 -1.30 -19.75
C LEU A 4 -3.21 -0.08 -19.09
N LEU A 5 -3.88 1.06 -18.96
CA LEU A 5 -3.32 2.26 -18.29
C LEU A 5 -3.10 2.02 -16.79
N SER A 6 -4.05 1.36 -16.11
CA SER A 6 -3.92 1.03 -14.68
C SER A 6 -2.75 0.07 -14.46
N PHE A 7 -2.59 -0.96 -15.30
CA PHE A 7 -1.45 -1.88 -15.22
C PHE A 7 -0.12 -1.18 -15.48
N SER A 8 -0.05 -0.26 -16.46
CA SER A 8 1.17 0.51 -16.72
C SER A 8 1.57 1.41 -15.54
N ILE A 9 0.60 2.07 -14.90
CA ILE A 9 0.85 2.95 -13.75
C ILE A 9 1.33 2.15 -12.53
N VAL A 10 0.67 1.03 -12.22
CA VAL A 10 1.07 0.16 -11.10
C VAL A 10 2.46 -0.45 -11.36
N GLY A 11 2.73 -0.86 -12.61
CA GLY A 11 4.05 -1.37 -13.01
C GLY A 11 5.16 -0.32 -12.83
N LEU A 12 4.92 0.91 -13.28
CA LEU A 12 5.85 2.04 -13.06
C LEU A 12 6.10 2.28 -11.56
N MET A 13 5.04 2.24 -10.75
CA MET A 13 5.13 2.46 -9.30
C MET A 13 5.94 1.36 -8.61
N MET A 14 5.76 0.08 -9.00
CA MET A 14 6.56 -1.03 -8.46
C MET A 14 8.04 -0.91 -8.83
N VAL A 15 8.37 -0.54 -10.07
CA VAL A 15 9.75 -0.32 -10.50
C VAL A 15 10.38 0.81 -9.69
N LEU A 16 9.65 1.91 -9.49
CA LEU A 16 10.14 3.07 -8.75
C LEU A 16 10.36 2.74 -7.27
N LEU A 17 9.45 2.01 -6.63
CA LEU A 17 9.64 1.52 -5.26
C LEU A 17 10.82 0.55 -5.16
N PHE A 18 10.99 -0.37 -6.13
CA PHE A 18 12.12 -1.30 -6.17
C PHE A 18 13.46 -0.58 -6.30
N THR A 19 13.54 0.47 -7.13
CA THR A 19 14.74 1.32 -7.21
C THR A 19 15.05 2.07 -5.91
N LEU A 20 14.03 2.38 -5.10
CA LEU A 20 14.21 3.02 -3.80
C LEU A 20 14.73 2.07 -2.72
N THR A 21 14.41 0.78 -2.80
CA THR A 21 14.86 -0.22 -1.82
C THR A 21 16.37 -0.52 -1.91
N ASP A 22 17.08 0.07 -2.89
CA ASP A 22 18.53 -0.06 -3.14
C ASP A 22 19.10 -1.48 -2.91
N PRO A 23 18.58 -2.51 -3.61
CA PRO A 23 18.97 -3.90 -3.38
C PRO A 23 20.44 -4.21 -3.76
N PHE A 24 21.12 -3.30 -4.46
CA PHE A 24 22.48 -3.47 -4.95
C PHE A 24 23.48 -2.42 -4.42
N MET A 25 23.10 -1.58 -3.44
CA MET A 25 23.92 -0.49 -2.89
C MET A 25 24.59 0.37 -3.97
N TYR A 26 23.90 0.60 -5.09
CA TYR A 26 24.50 1.28 -6.26
C TYR A 26 24.41 2.81 -6.11
N TRP A 27 23.57 3.31 -5.20
CA TRP A 27 23.25 4.73 -5.04
C TRP A 27 23.75 5.23 -3.68
N MET A 28 24.77 6.09 -3.71
CA MET A 28 25.15 6.88 -2.54
C MET A 28 23.96 7.80 -2.15
N PRO A 29 23.64 7.96 -0.85
CA PRO A 29 22.54 8.82 -0.43
C PRO A 29 22.88 10.28 -0.78
N SER A 30 22.26 10.76 -1.86
CA SER A 30 22.37 12.13 -2.37
C SER A 30 21.00 12.54 -2.93
N ALA A 31 20.82 13.84 -3.17
CA ALA A 31 19.55 14.51 -3.49
C ALA A 31 18.59 13.75 -4.44
N THR A 32 19.12 12.89 -5.31
CA THR A 32 18.37 11.99 -6.20
C THR A 32 17.43 11.03 -5.45
N GLN A 33 17.81 10.46 -4.30
CA GLN A 33 16.91 9.62 -3.49
C GLN A 33 15.75 10.43 -2.91
N MET A 34 15.99 11.67 -2.45
CA MET A 34 14.94 12.55 -1.94
C MET A 34 13.95 12.95 -3.03
N ILE A 35 14.45 13.25 -4.24
CA ILE A 35 13.60 13.55 -5.41
C ILE A 35 12.79 12.32 -5.80
N ALA A 36 13.42 11.14 -5.88
CA ALA A 36 12.72 9.89 -6.22
C ALA A 36 11.63 9.54 -5.20
N LEU A 37 11.90 9.73 -3.90
CA LEU A 37 10.92 9.52 -2.83
C LEU A 37 9.76 10.51 -2.95
N THR A 38 10.05 11.78 -3.24
CA THR A 38 9.01 12.81 -3.45
C THR A 38 8.12 12.46 -4.63
N ILE A 39 8.70 12.03 -5.76
CA ILE A 39 7.96 11.58 -6.94
C ILE A 39 7.14 10.33 -6.62
N ALA A 40 7.71 9.35 -5.92
CA ALA A 40 7.01 8.14 -5.48
C ALA A 40 5.77 8.49 -4.66
N THR A 41 5.94 9.34 -3.64
CA THR A 41 4.85 9.78 -2.77
C THR A 41 3.78 10.52 -3.56
N ALA A 42 4.17 11.44 -4.46
CA ALA A 42 3.22 12.18 -5.30
C ALA A 42 2.39 11.24 -6.21
N LEU A 43 3.03 10.25 -6.83
CA LEU A 43 2.36 9.25 -7.67
C LEU A 43 1.41 8.37 -6.86
N VAL A 44 1.83 7.91 -5.68
CA VAL A 44 0.97 7.11 -4.77
C VAL A 44 -0.24 7.92 -4.33
N CYS A 45 -0.06 9.19 -3.94
CA CYS A 45 -1.16 10.07 -3.57
C CYS A 45 -2.14 10.31 -4.72
N PHE A 46 -1.61 10.52 -5.94
CA PHE A 46 -2.44 10.70 -7.13
C PHE A 46 -3.26 9.44 -7.44
N TRP A 47 -2.63 8.26 -7.39
CA TRP A 47 -3.29 6.98 -7.63
C TRP A 47 -4.32 6.63 -6.55
N ALA A 48 -4.01 6.88 -5.27
CA ALA A 48 -4.95 6.69 -4.16
C ALA A 48 -6.19 7.59 -4.30
N GLY A 49 -6.00 8.85 -4.72
CA GLY A 49 -7.11 9.76 -5.01
C GLY A 49 -7.99 9.28 -6.17
N PHE A 50 -7.40 8.60 -7.16
CA PHE A 50 -8.14 8.02 -8.27
C PHE A 50 -9.01 6.83 -7.84
N ILE A 51 -8.47 5.92 -7.01
CA ILE A 51 -9.20 4.75 -6.48
C ILE A 51 -10.47 5.14 -5.73
N ILE A 52 -10.44 6.23 -4.97
CA ILE A 52 -11.59 6.69 -4.18
C ILE A 52 -12.75 7.12 -5.10
N ARG A 53 -12.47 7.56 -6.33
CA ARG A 53 -13.48 8.03 -7.28
C ARG A 53 -14.12 6.93 -8.12
N GLU A 54 -13.62 5.70 -8.06
CA GLU A 54 -14.24 4.57 -8.77
C GLU A 54 -15.51 4.11 -8.04
N GLY A 55 -16.67 4.42 -8.64
CA GLY A 55 -17.99 3.91 -8.24
C GLY A 55 -18.27 2.55 -8.88
N ALA A 56 -18.79 1.60 -8.09
CA ALA A 56 -19.14 0.27 -8.59
C ALA A 56 -20.41 0.34 -9.46
N GLY A 57 -20.35 -0.23 -10.67
CA GLY A 57 -21.46 -0.19 -11.63
C GLY A 57 -22.39 -1.40 -11.57
N ASP A 58 -21.95 -2.53 -11.00
CA ASP A 58 -22.69 -3.81 -10.98
C ASP A 58 -22.45 -4.61 -9.69
N GLU A 59 -23.42 -5.42 -9.27
CA GLU A 59 -23.36 -6.28 -8.07
C GLU A 59 -22.17 -7.25 -8.13
N ARG A 60 -21.85 -7.77 -9.32
CA ARG A 60 -20.68 -8.65 -9.51
C ARG A 60 -19.36 -7.94 -9.19
N GLU A 61 -19.24 -6.69 -9.61
CA GLU A 61 -18.06 -5.86 -9.38
C GLU A 61 -17.88 -5.54 -7.88
N THR A 62 -18.98 -5.38 -7.14
CA THR A 62 -18.92 -5.17 -5.68
C THR A 62 -18.31 -6.36 -4.93
N VAL A 63 -18.66 -7.59 -5.31
CA VAL A 63 -18.13 -8.82 -4.70
C VAL A 63 -16.65 -8.98 -5.01
N LEU A 64 -16.25 -8.76 -6.27
CA LEU A 64 -14.84 -8.76 -6.69
C LEU A 64 -14.02 -7.71 -5.93
N ARG A 65 -14.54 -6.49 -5.77
CA ARG A 65 -13.89 -5.41 -5.00
C ARG A 65 -13.75 -5.78 -3.53
N MET A 66 -14.75 -6.43 -2.94
CA MET A 66 -14.69 -6.90 -1.56
C MET A 66 -13.60 -7.98 -1.37
N HIS A 67 -13.50 -8.94 -2.28
CA HIS A 67 -12.43 -9.95 -2.26
C HIS A 67 -11.04 -9.32 -2.43
N ALA A 68 -10.90 -8.38 -3.37
CA ALA A 68 -9.65 -7.64 -3.57
C ALA A 68 -9.23 -6.85 -2.32
N GLY A 69 -10.18 -6.17 -1.66
CA GLY A 69 -9.92 -5.43 -0.42
C GLY A 69 -9.49 -6.35 0.73
N ARG A 70 -10.11 -7.53 0.86
CA ARG A 70 -9.70 -8.54 1.86
C ARG A 70 -8.31 -9.09 1.56
N ALA A 71 -8.00 -9.37 0.30
CA ALA A 71 -6.69 -9.87 -0.13
C ALA A 71 -5.59 -8.83 0.14
N ALA A 72 -5.82 -7.56 -0.20
CA ALA A 72 -4.88 -6.47 0.04
C ALA A 72 -4.61 -6.24 1.54
N PHE A 73 -5.66 -6.31 2.38
CA PHE A 73 -5.46 -6.23 3.83
C PHE A 73 -4.62 -7.41 4.36
N LEU A 74 -4.93 -8.63 3.91
CA LEU A 74 -4.23 -9.83 4.38
C LEU A 74 -2.76 -9.82 3.97
N SER A 75 -2.47 -9.47 2.71
CA SER A 75 -1.09 -9.36 2.22
C SER A 75 -0.31 -8.27 2.96
N GLY A 76 -0.92 -7.10 3.21
CA GLY A 76 -0.32 -6.02 3.98
C GLY A 76 0.03 -6.42 5.41
N VAL A 77 -0.89 -7.09 6.11
CA VAL A 77 -0.65 -7.59 7.48
C VAL A 77 0.47 -8.63 7.49
N ILE A 78 0.49 -9.58 6.56
CA ILE A 78 1.54 -10.60 6.48
C ILE A 78 2.91 -9.95 6.26
N VAL A 79 3.04 -9.06 5.28
CA VAL A 79 4.31 -8.40 4.94
C VAL A 79 4.83 -7.56 6.11
N LEU A 80 3.98 -6.72 6.73
CA LEU A 80 4.39 -5.89 7.85
C LEU A 80 4.72 -6.72 9.10
N THR A 81 4.01 -7.82 9.34
CA THR A 81 4.31 -8.73 10.45
C THR A 81 5.66 -9.41 10.24
N LEU A 82 5.95 -9.90 9.03
CA LEU A 82 7.26 -10.46 8.70
C LEU A 82 8.38 -9.43 8.85
N ALA A 83 8.17 -8.21 8.36
CA ALA A 83 9.13 -7.12 8.52
C ALA A 83 9.40 -6.80 10.00
N LEU A 84 8.36 -6.76 10.84
CA LEU A 84 8.48 -6.54 12.28
C LEU A 84 9.27 -7.67 12.96
N VAL A 85 9.02 -8.94 12.58
CA VAL A 85 9.77 -10.08 13.12
C VAL A 85 11.25 -9.99 12.74
N ILE A 86 11.56 -9.70 11.48
CA ILE A 86 12.93 -9.56 10.99
C ILE A 86 13.65 -8.41 11.71
N GLN A 87 13.00 -7.23 11.83
CA GLN A 87 13.56 -6.09 12.54
C GLN A 87 13.72 -6.34 14.05
N GLY A 88 12.79 -7.08 14.66
CA GLY A 88 12.84 -7.48 16.06
C GLY A 88 14.04 -8.39 16.35
N LEU A 89 14.32 -9.35 15.46
CA LEU A 89 15.51 -10.20 15.55
C LEU A 89 16.81 -9.42 15.32
N ALA A 90 16.76 -8.34 14.52
CA ALA A 90 17.89 -7.45 14.29
C ALA A 90 18.06 -6.36 15.37
N HIS A 91 17.20 -6.33 16.40
CA HIS A 91 17.14 -5.28 17.43
C HIS A 91 17.09 -3.83 16.90
N ALA A 92 16.63 -3.65 15.66
CA ALA A 92 16.50 -2.37 14.98
C ALA A 92 15.03 -2.16 14.59
N ILE A 93 14.15 -2.14 15.61
CA ILE A 93 12.71 -1.97 15.40
C ILE A 93 12.45 -0.53 14.97
N ASP A 94 11.95 -0.37 13.75
CA ASP A 94 11.43 0.90 13.28
C ASP A 94 10.02 1.11 13.87
N PRO A 95 9.77 2.17 14.68
CA PRO A 95 8.46 2.46 15.26
C PRO A 95 7.34 2.62 14.23
N TRP A 96 7.66 2.93 12.98
CA TRP A 96 6.67 3.11 11.91
C TRP A 96 6.00 1.79 11.50
N ILE A 97 6.69 0.64 11.58
CA ILE A 97 6.12 -0.67 11.23
C ILE A 97 4.98 -1.09 12.18
N PRO A 98 5.16 -1.14 13.52
CA PRO A 98 4.08 -1.48 14.43
C PRO A 98 2.98 -0.41 14.42
N ALA A 99 3.31 0.87 14.21
CA ALA A 99 2.31 1.93 14.04
C ALA A 99 1.44 1.70 12.79
N ALA A 100 2.04 1.33 11.65
CA ALA A 100 1.32 1.02 10.42
C ALA A 100 0.39 -0.20 10.58
N LEU A 101 0.86 -1.26 11.25
CA LEU A 101 0.02 -2.41 11.59
C LEU A 101 -1.18 -2.01 12.46
N ALA A 102 -0.95 -1.21 13.51
CA ALA A 102 -2.01 -0.73 14.37
C ALA A 102 -3.06 0.07 13.58
N VAL A 103 -2.63 1.06 12.79
CA VAL A 103 -3.51 1.90 11.97
C VAL A 103 -4.33 1.06 10.99
N MET A 104 -3.73 0.09 10.29
CA MET A 104 -4.44 -0.79 9.38
C MET A 104 -5.54 -1.60 10.10
N VAL A 105 -5.22 -2.19 11.26
CA VAL A 105 -6.18 -2.98 12.04
C VAL A 105 -7.32 -2.10 12.56
N PHE A 106 -7.01 -0.93 13.11
CA PHE A 106 -8.02 0.04 13.55
C PHE A 106 -8.91 0.52 12.41
N ALA A 107 -8.33 0.82 11.24
CA ALA A 107 -9.09 1.23 10.06
C ALA A 107 -10.06 0.13 9.62
N LYS A 108 -9.61 -1.13 9.55
CA LYS A 108 -10.48 -2.26 9.20
C LYS A 108 -11.60 -2.48 10.22
N LEU A 109 -11.29 -2.37 11.51
CA LEU A 109 -12.28 -2.52 12.58
C LEU A 109 -13.34 -1.41 12.50
N SER A 110 -12.91 -0.16 12.29
CA SER A 110 -13.81 0.99 12.15
C SER A 110 -14.71 0.86 10.93
N ALA A 111 -14.16 0.42 9.79
CA ALA A 111 -14.92 0.18 8.57
C ALA A 111 -15.97 -0.94 8.76
N ARG A 112 -15.60 -2.02 9.46
CA ARG A 112 -16.53 -3.10 9.81
C ARG A 112 -17.66 -2.60 10.70
N TRP A 113 -17.32 -1.84 11.74
CA TRP A 113 -18.32 -1.30 12.66
C TRP A 113 -19.29 -0.33 11.97
N TYR A 114 -18.80 0.50 11.04
CA TYR A 114 -19.67 1.36 10.23
C TYR A 114 -20.61 0.55 9.33
N SER A 115 -20.10 -0.52 8.71
CA SER A 115 -20.91 -1.42 7.88
C SER A 115 -21.99 -2.12 8.69
N ASP A 116 -21.66 -2.64 9.88
CA ASP A 116 -22.61 -3.34 10.76
C ASP A 116 -23.70 -2.39 11.30
N ARG A 117 -23.44 -1.08 11.34
CA ARG A 117 -24.38 -0.06 11.83
C ARG A 117 -25.27 0.53 10.74
N ASN A 118 -24.88 0.38 9.46
CA ASN A 118 -25.59 0.90 8.29
C ASN A 118 -26.20 -0.23 7.42
N SER A 119 -26.22 -1.47 7.93
CA SER A 119 -26.98 -2.61 7.38
C SER A 119 -28.25 -2.83 8.20
#